data_AF-A0A9P7DRK8-F1
#
_entry.id   AF-A0A9P7DRK8-F1
#
_cell.length_a   1.000
_cell.length_b   1.000
_cell.length_c   1.000
_cell.angle_alpha   90.00
_cell.angle_beta   90.00
_cell.angle_gamma   90.00
#
_symmetry.space_group_name_H-M   'P 1'
#
loop_
_entity.id
_entity.type
_entity.pdbx_description
1 polymer ?
#
loop_
_entity_poly.entity_id
_entity_poly.type
_entity_poly.pdbx_seq_one_letter_code
_entity_poly.pdbx_strand_id
1 'polypeptide(L)'
;HGGLRCNFFCRTCKVGGTTVDKKSDAGYCSIFKSAELRTPEEMLAQVKEQVELAKLPGGTTKIQSAVASTGTRDAATSAIINRLLELGKQLRKREARKPPISEADVRVQLERELEAVLNGYSLDDHINPLLGMPSVNIYQDTPTEILHTVLLSVIKYFWGQTVWILDKNHLLNTFQMRLESVNKEGLNSPTLGAEYICRFKGGLISKHFKSLAQVMPYLIYNLVPRSVLDGWTVIGKLVVLLWHTVIENTEDYLVCRTLIF
;
A
#
# COMPACT_ATOMS: atom_id res chain seq x y z
N HIS A 1 -1.34 -8.65 -0.44
CA HIS A 1 -2.11 -7.61 -1.17
C HIS A 1 -1.58 -7.44 -2.60
N GLY A 2 -2.44 -7.14 -3.57
CA GLY A 2 -2.10 -6.95 -5.00
C GLY A 2 -1.57 -5.56 -5.40
N GLY A 3 -1.57 -4.56 -4.51
CA GLY A 3 -1.01 -3.23 -4.75
C GLY A 3 -1.89 -2.26 -5.56
N LEU A 4 -1.33 -1.10 -5.92
CA LEU A 4 -2.03 0.07 -6.50
C LEU A 4 -2.70 -0.16 -7.86
N ARG A 5 -2.29 -1.21 -8.59
CA ARG A 5 -2.85 -1.56 -9.90
C ARG A 5 -4.18 -2.28 -9.80
N CYS A 6 -4.54 -2.79 -8.61
CA CYS A 6 -5.84 -3.41 -8.38
C CYS A 6 -6.94 -2.34 -8.29
N ASN A 7 -8.18 -2.76 -8.54
CA ASN A 7 -9.35 -1.91 -8.39
C ASN A 7 -9.48 -1.46 -6.93
N PHE A 8 -9.46 -2.41 -6.00
CA PHE A 8 -9.41 -2.14 -4.56
C PHE A 8 -7.99 -2.37 -4.03
N PHE A 9 -7.22 -1.29 -3.91
CA PHE A 9 -5.79 -1.37 -3.62
C PHE A 9 -5.44 -1.18 -2.14
N CYS A 10 -6.40 -0.74 -1.32
CA CYS A 10 -6.16 -0.52 0.10
C CYS A 10 -6.25 -1.83 0.88
N ARG A 11 -5.27 -1.99 1.78
CA ARG A 11 -5.17 -3.14 2.67
C ARG A 11 -6.29 -3.16 3.70
N THR A 12 -6.75 -2.01 4.17
CA THR A 12 -7.71 -1.91 5.27
C THR A 12 -9.16 -1.94 4.81
N CYS A 13 -9.47 -1.29 3.69
CA CYS A 13 -10.84 -1.12 3.22
C CYS A 13 -10.97 -1.33 1.70
N LYS A 14 -12.21 -1.37 1.21
CA LYS A 14 -12.56 -1.52 -0.20
C LYS A 14 -12.55 -0.17 -0.94
N VAL A 15 -11.68 0.76 -0.55
CA VAL A 15 -11.51 2.00 -1.30
C VAL A 15 -10.80 1.71 -2.63
N GLY A 16 -11.28 2.36 -3.68
CA GLY A 16 -10.75 2.17 -5.03
C GLY A 16 -11.84 2.28 -6.08
N GLY A 17 -11.73 1.45 -7.12
CA GLY A 17 -12.54 1.51 -8.33
C GLY A 17 -11.71 1.15 -9.54
N THR A 18 -12.30 1.18 -10.73
CA THR A 18 -11.52 0.93 -11.95
C THR A 18 -10.45 2.00 -12.13
N THR A 19 -9.48 1.75 -13.02
CA THR A 19 -8.46 2.76 -13.34
C THR A 19 -9.09 4.04 -13.90
N VAL A 20 -10.21 3.94 -14.61
CA VAL A 20 -10.95 5.09 -15.14
C VAL A 20 -11.58 5.86 -14.00
N ASP A 21 -12.26 5.18 -13.08
CA ASP A 21 -12.92 5.82 -11.94
C ASP A 21 -11.91 6.58 -11.06
N LYS A 22 -10.80 5.92 -10.70
CA LYS A 22 -9.74 6.50 -9.86
C LYS A 22 -9.05 7.72 -10.49
N LYS A 23 -9.17 7.92 -11.80
CA LYS A 23 -8.63 9.07 -12.54
C LYS A 23 -9.65 10.20 -12.73
N SER A 24 -10.93 9.97 -12.43
CA SER A 24 -11.94 11.02 -12.38
C SER A 24 -11.79 11.84 -11.10
N ASP A 25 -12.24 13.09 -11.10
CA ASP A 25 -12.21 13.94 -9.90
C ASP A 25 -12.99 13.31 -8.74
N ALA A 26 -14.19 12.79 -9.03
CA ALA A 26 -15.03 12.14 -8.02
C ALA A 26 -14.37 10.89 -7.43
N GLY A 27 -13.81 10.02 -8.28
CA GLY A 27 -13.15 8.79 -7.82
C GLY A 27 -11.81 9.06 -7.13
N TYR A 28 -11.07 10.08 -7.54
CA TYR A 28 -9.88 10.54 -6.82
C TYR A 28 -10.25 11.07 -5.44
N CYS A 29 -11.27 11.93 -5.34
CA CYS A 29 -11.78 12.42 -4.07
C CYS A 29 -12.29 11.31 -3.16
N SER A 30 -12.89 10.24 -3.70
CA SER A 30 -13.35 9.11 -2.88
C SER A 30 -12.21 8.31 -2.25
N ILE A 31 -10.98 8.39 -2.78
CA ILE A 31 -9.81 7.71 -2.18
C ILE A 31 -9.47 8.28 -0.79
N PHE A 32 -9.85 9.53 -0.52
CA PHE A 32 -9.63 10.21 0.76
C PHE A 32 -10.79 10.02 1.75
N LYS A 33 -11.73 9.12 1.45
CA LYS A 33 -12.85 8.77 2.31
C LYS A 33 -12.75 7.32 2.74
N SER A 34 -13.15 7.05 3.98
CA SER A 34 -13.22 5.69 4.51
C SER A 34 -14.30 4.89 3.76
N ALA A 35 -13.89 3.75 3.20
CA ALA A 35 -14.78 2.80 2.55
C ALA A 35 -15.11 1.63 3.49
N GLU A 36 -15.94 0.70 3.02
CA GLU A 36 -16.24 -0.54 3.74
C GLU A 36 -14.95 -1.27 4.13
N LEU A 37 -14.82 -1.63 5.41
CA LEU A 37 -13.66 -2.36 5.93
C LEU A 37 -13.60 -3.77 5.34
N ARG A 38 -12.38 -4.26 5.11
CA ARG A 38 -12.18 -5.68 4.80
C ARG A 38 -12.35 -6.52 6.06
N THR A 39 -12.80 -7.75 5.88
CA THR A 39 -12.95 -8.73 6.96
C THR A 39 -12.03 -9.93 6.73
N PRO A 40 -11.48 -10.56 7.78
CA PRO A 40 -10.72 -11.80 7.66
C PRO A 40 -11.47 -12.89 6.90
N GLU A 41 -12.78 -13.03 7.13
CA GLU A 41 -13.64 -14.05 6.53
C GLU A 41 -13.74 -13.89 5.01
N GLU A 42 -14.04 -12.68 4.54
CA GLU A 42 -14.05 -12.37 3.09
C GLU A 42 -12.69 -12.67 2.44
N MET A 43 -11.60 -12.33 3.12
CA MET A 43 -10.26 -12.49 2.57
C MET A 43 -9.84 -13.95 2.54
N LEU A 44 -10.23 -14.73 3.54
CA LEU A 44 -10.07 -16.18 3.55
C LEU A 44 -10.84 -16.82 2.38
N ALA A 45 -12.10 -16.42 2.17
CA ALA A 45 -12.91 -16.92 1.06
C ALA A 45 -12.27 -16.60 -0.31
N GLN A 46 -11.77 -15.38 -0.50
CA GLN A 46 -11.09 -14.98 -1.74
C GLN A 46 -9.79 -15.74 -1.97
N VAL A 47 -9.01 -16.04 -0.93
CA VAL A 47 -7.78 -16.85 -1.07
C VAL A 47 -8.11 -18.30 -1.43
N LYS A 48 -9.12 -18.89 -0.79
CA LYS A 48 -9.61 -20.24 -1.15
C LYS A 48 -10.11 -20.30 -2.59
N GLU A 49 -10.87 -19.29 -3.02
CA GLU A 49 -11.32 -19.16 -4.40
C GLU A 49 -10.13 -19.09 -5.38
N GLN A 50 -9.06 -18.36 -5.06
CA GLN A 50 -7.86 -18.30 -5.91
C GLN A 50 -7.19 -19.66 -6.10
N VAL A 51 -7.20 -20.53 -5.08
CA VAL A 51 -6.71 -21.91 -5.18
C VAL A 51 -7.61 -22.74 -6.10
N GLU A 52 -8.94 -22.60 -5.98
CA GLU A 52 -9.88 -23.26 -6.90
C GLU A 52 -9.72 -22.78 -8.34
N LEU A 53 -9.55 -21.47 -8.56
CA LEU A 53 -9.30 -20.89 -9.88
C LEU A 53 -8.00 -21.41 -10.51
N ALA A 54 -6.99 -21.74 -9.70
CA ALA A 54 -5.73 -22.31 -10.18
C ALA A 54 -5.94 -23.66 -10.88
N LYS A 55 -6.97 -24.41 -10.47
CA LYS A 55 -7.29 -25.73 -11.02
C LYS A 55 -8.00 -25.66 -12.38
N LEU A 56 -8.53 -24.51 -12.77
CA LEU A 56 -9.35 -24.33 -13.99
C LEU A 56 -8.51 -24.03 -15.26
N PRO A 57 -9.08 -24.24 -16.47
CA PRO A 57 -8.49 -23.77 -17.71
C PRO A 57 -8.27 -22.25 -17.68
N GLY A 58 -7.09 -21.81 -18.10
CA GLY A 58 -6.72 -20.40 -18.07
C GLY A 58 -6.56 -19.85 -16.64
N GLY A 59 -6.29 -20.71 -15.64
CA GLY A 59 -6.18 -20.33 -14.24
C GLY A 59 -5.27 -19.12 -13.98
N THR A 60 -4.17 -18.97 -14.73
CA THR A 60 -3.29 -17.80 -14.62
C THR A 60 -4.05 -16.49 -14.86
N THR A 61 -4.83 -16.41 -15.94
CA THR A 61 -5.62 -15.21 -16.27
C THR A 61 -6.76 -15.01 -15.27
N LYS A 62 -7.42 -16.09 -14.84
CA LYS A 62 -8.51 -16.04 -13.85
C LYS A 62 -8.02 -15.47 -12.51
N ILE A 63 -6.89 -15.96 -12.01
CA ILE A 63 -6.28 -15.45 -10.77
C ILE A 63 -5.83 -14.01 -10.94
N GLN A 64 -5.18 -13.66 -12.06
CA GLN A 64 -4.80 -12.26 -12.33
C GLN A 64 -6.03 -11.33 -12.32
N SER A 65 -7.15 -11.76 -12.90
CA SER A 65 -8.41 -11.02 -12.86
C SER A 65 -9.00 -10.93 -11.45
N ALA A 66 -8.97 -12.01 -10.67
CA ALA A 66 -9.43 -12.03 -9.29
C ALA A 66 -8.60 -11.10 -8.40
N VAL A 67 -7.27 -11.14 -8.51
CA VAL A 67 -6.36 -10.24 -7.78
C VAL A 67 -6.55 -8.79 -8.25
N ALA A 68 -6.70 -8.54 -9.56
CA ALA A 68 -6.92 -7.20 -10.09
C ALA A 68 -8.24 -6.59 -9.61
N SER A 69 -9.31 -7.39 -9.54
CA SER A 69 -10.61 -6.92 -9.08
C SER A 69 -10.66 -6.72 -7.56
N THR A 70 -10.21 -7.70 -6.77
CA THR A 70 -10.36 -7.67 -5.31
C THR A 70 -9.21 -6.99 -4.57
N GLY A 71 -8.02 -6.92 -5.18
CA GLY A 71 -6.78 -6.54 -4.49
C GLY A 71 -6.19 -7.63 -3.61
N THR A 72 -6.81 -8.80 -3.54
CA THR A 72 -6.45 -9.84 -2.60
C THR A 72 -5.36 -10.71 -3.15
N ARG A 73 -4.31 -10.88 -2.36
CA ARG A 73 -3.20 -11.79 -2.65
C ARG A 73 -2.58 -12.22 -1.34
N ASP A 74 -2.51 -13.51 -1.14
CA ASP A 74 -1.80 -14.11 -0.02
C ASP A 74 -0.42 -14.61 -0.48
N ALA A 75 0.60 -14.23 0.29
CA ALA A 75 1.98 -14.63 0.00
C ALA A 75 2.24 -16.08 0.42
N ALA A 76 1.58 -16.57 1.48
CA ALA A 76 1.79 -17.91 2.02
C ALA A 76 1.34 -19.00 1.02
N THR A 77 0.17 -18.81 0.40
CA THR A 77 -0.36 -19.72 -0.63
C THR A 77 0.23 -19.54 -2.03
N SER A 78 1.09 -18.54 -2.26
CA SER A 78 1.61 -18.23 -3.60
C SER A 78 2.41 -19.39 -4.22
N ALA A 79 3.15 -20.15 -3.42
CA ALA A 79 3.91 -21.31 -3.90
C ALA A 79 2.98 -22.44 -4.39
N ILE A 80 1.92 -22.73 -3.62
CA ILE A 80 0.90 -23.74 -3.95
C ILE A 80 0.21 -23.36 -5.26
N ILE A 81 -0.27 -22.12 -5.36
CA ILE A 81 -0.94 -21.61 -6.57
C ILE A 81 -0.01 -21.73 -7.79
N ASN A 82 1.25 -21.31 -7.68
CA ASN A 82 2.19 -21.38 -8.79
C ASN A 82 2.44 -22.81 -9.24
N ARG A 83 2.55 -23.76 -8.30
CA ARG A 83 2.72 -25.18 -8.58
C ARG A 83 1.54 -25.75 -9.36
N LEU A 84 0.31 -25.46 -8.91
CA LEU A 84 -0.92 -25.88 -9.60
C LEU A 84 -1.02 -25.28 -11.01
N LEU A 85 -0.69 -24.00 -11.16
CA LEU A 85 -0.70 -23.33 -12.46
C LEU A 85 0.32 -23.92 -13.43
N GLU A 86 1.52 -24.26 -12.95
CA GLU A 86 2.57 -24.86 -13.78
C GLU A 86 2.18 -26.26 -14.23
N LEU A 87 1.78 -27.13 -13.29
CA LEU A 87 1.30 -28.47 -13.62
C LEU A 87 0.09 -28.41 -14.56
N GLY A 88 -0.85 -27.50 -14.29
CA GLY A 88 -2.04 -27.31 -15.12
C GLY A 88 -1.71 -26.87 -16.56
N LYS A 89 -0.63 -26.11 -16.77
CA LYS A 89 -0.12 -25.78 -18.11
C LYS A 89 0.52 -26.98 -18.79
N GLN A 90 1.27 -27.78 -18.05
CA GLN A 90 1.93 -28.98 -18.56
C GLN A 90 0.90 -30.01 -19.02
N LEU A 91 -0.10 -30.31 -18.19
CA LEU A 91 -1.14 -31.31 -18.50
C LEU A 91 -2.03 -30.92 -19.69
N ARG A 92 -2.25 -29.61 -19.90
CA ARG A 92 -3.06 -29.09 -21.01
C ARG A 92 -2.26 -28.83 -22.28
N LYS A 93 -0.94 -28.99 -22.24
CA LYS A 93 -0.07 -28.82 -23.40
C LYS A 93 -0.33 -29.96 -24.38
N ARG A 94 -0.64 -29.64 -25.63
CA ARG A 94 -0.79 -30.65 -26.69
C ARG A 94 0.57 -31.21 -27.05
N GLU A 95 0.70 -32.53 -26.98
CA GLU A 95 1.85 -33.28 -27.48
C GLU A 95 1.45 -34.06 -28.74
N ALA A 96 2.25 -34.00 -29.80
CA ALA A 96 1.92 -34.61 -31.10
C ALA A 96 1.73 -36.15 -31.05
N ARG A 97 2.16 -36.81 -29.96
CA ARG A 97 2.17 -38.27 -29.81
C ARG A 97 1.24 -38.79 -28.71
N LYS A 98 0.49 -37.94 -28.03
CA LYS A 98 -0.45 -38.35 -26.97
C LYS A 98 -1.83 -37.73 -27.20
N PRO A 99 -2.91 -38.49 -26.95
CA PRO A 99 -4.24 -37.91 -26.95
C PRO A 99 -4.32 -36.82 -25.87
N PRO A 100 -5.06 -35.72 -26.12
CA PRO A 100 -5.27 -34.69 -25.12
C PRO A 100 -5.97 -35.29 -23.90
N ILE A 101 -5.47 -34.95 -22.71
CA ILE A 101 -6.08 -35.34 -21.45
C ILE A 101 -7.42 -34.59 -21.31
N SER A 102 -8.47 -35.27 -20.85
CA SER A 102 -9.76 -34.63 -20.61
C SER A 102 -9.64 -33.61 -19.48
N GLU A 103 -10.44 -32.53 -19.52
CA GLU A 103 -10.38 -31.52 -18.46
C GLU A 103 -10.77 -32.09 -17.08
N ALA A 104 -11.65 -33.10 -17.05
CA ALA A 104 -12.00 -33.81 -15.83
C ALA A 104 -10.77 -34.53 -15.24
N ASP A 105 -9.98 -35.23 -16.07
CA ASP A 105 -8.77 -35.93 -15.64
C ASP A 105 -7.67 -34.94 -15.22
N VAL A 106 -7.53 -33.80 -15.91
CA VAL A 106 -6.60 -32.73 -15.50
C VAL A 106 -6.98 -32.23 -14.10
N ARG A 107 -8.27 -31.99 -13.84
CA ARG A 107 -8.74 -31.55 -12.53
C ARG A 107 -8.45 -32.57 -11.44
N VAL A 108 -8.66 -33.87 -11.70
CA VAL A 108 -8.33 -34.94 -10.75
C VAL A 108 -6.82 -34.95 -10.42
N GLN A 109 -5.95 -34.76 -11.42
CA GLN A 109 -4.51 -34.70 -11.18
C GLN A 109 -4.10 -33.45 -10.39
N LEU A 110 -4.72 -32.30 -10.65
CA LEU A 110 -4.46 -31.07 -9.90
C LEU A 110 -4.96 -31.17 -8.45
N GLU A 111 -6.05 -31.87 -8.20
CA GLU A 111 -6.53 -32.16 -6.83
C GLU A 111 -5.54 -33.05 -6.08
N ARG A 112 -5.03 -34.10 -6.73
CA ARG A 112 -3.99 -34.96 -6.14
C ARG A 112 -2.70 -34.20 -5.84
N GLU A 113 -2.29 -33.30 -6.73
CA GLU A 113 -1.12 -32.44 -6.48
C GLU A 113 -1.37 -31.49 -5.31
N LEU A 114 -2.58 -30.92 -5.21
CA LEU A 114 -2.95 -30.08 -4.07
C LEU A 114 -2.86 -30.88 -2.76
N GLU A 115 -3.48 -32.06 -2.69
CA GLU A 115 -3.41 -32.95 -1.53
C GLU A 115 -1.96 -33.30 -1.16
N ALA A 116 -1.12 -33.61 -2.15
CA ALA A 116 0.29 -33.91 -1.95
C ALA A 116 1.08 -32.72 -1.38
N VAL A 117 0.82 -31.51 -1.90
CA VAL A 117 1.47 -30.27 -1.41
C VAL A 117 1.00 -29.91 0.00
N LEU A 118 -0.27 -30.15 0.31
CA LEU A 118 -0.83 -29.93 1.65
C LEU A 118 -0.27 -30.92 2.69
N ASN A 119 0.26 -32.07 2.26
CA ASN A 119 0.98 -33.03 3.10
C ASN A 119 0.24 -33.42 4.40
N GLY A 120 -1.08 -33.67 4.28
CA GLY A 120 -1.93 -34.08 5.41
C GLY A 120 -2.48 -32.94 6.27
N TYR A 121 -2.09 -31.69 6.00
CA TYR A 121 -2.67 -30.50 6.62
C TYR A 121 -3.82 -29.95 5.78
N SER A 122 -4.61 -29.05 6.36
CA SER A 122 -5.65 -28.34 5.62
C SER A 122 -5.07 -27.20 4.78
N LEU A 123 -5.85 -26.68 3.84
CA LEU A 123 -5.49 -25.45 3.14
C LEU A 123 -5.39 -24.25 4.11
N ASP A 124 -6.18 -24.24 5.18
CA ASP A 124 -6.17 -23.15 6.16
C ASP A 124 -4.83 -23.05 6.91
N ASP A 125 -4.15 -24.17 7.11
CA ASP A 125 -2.80 -24.22 7.70
C ASP A 125 -1.71 -23.60 6.80
N HIS A 126 -2.01 -23.39 5.52
CA HIS A 126 -1.11 -22.82 4.52
C HIS A 126 -1.45 -21.38 4.13
N ILE A 127 -2.58 -20.86 4.60
CA ILE A 127 -2.97 -19.47 4.44
C ILE A 127 -2.25 -18.62 5.51
N ASN A 128 -2.06 -17.33 5.24
CA ASN A 128 -1.52 -16.41 6.23
C ASN A 128 -2.24 -16.56 7.59
N PRO A 129 -1.54 -16.95 8.66
CA PRO A 129 -2.17 -17.30 9.94
C PRO A 129 -2.88 -16.11 10.59
N LEU A 130 -2.51 -14.87 10.23
CA LEU A 130 -3.17 -13.66 10.73
C LEU A 130 -4.62 -13.51 10.25
N LEU A 131 -5.06 -14.27 9.24
CA LEU A 131 -6.47 -14.31 8.80
C LEU A 131 -7.33 -15.25 9.65
N GLY A 132 -6.73 -16.20 10.37
CA GLY A 132 -7.44 -17.17 11.22
C GLY A 132 -7.11 -17.03 12.70
N MET A 133 -6.30 -16.05 13.08
CA MET A 133 -5.85 -15.87 14.46
C MET A 133 -7.01 -15.43 15.37
N PRO A 134 -7.34 -16.20 16.43
CA PRO A 134 -8.42 -15.83 17.34
C PRO A 134 -8.18 -14.46 17.96
N SER A 135 -9.25 -13.66 18.07
CA SER A 135 -9.25 -12.34 18.70
C SER A 135 -8.37 -11.28 18.01
N VAL A 136 -7.89 -11.54 16.79
CA VAL A 136 -7.13 -10.57 15.99
C VAL A 136 -7.83 -10.34 14.65
N ASN A 137 -8.24 -9.11 14.39
CA ASN A 137 -8.65 -8.65 13.07
C ASN A 137 -7.50 -7.88 12.44
N ILE A 138 -6.74 -8.53 11.54
CA ILE A 138 -5.60 -7.91 10.86
C ILE A 138 -5.92 -6.56 10.20
N TYR A 139 -7.16 -6.31 9.78
CA TYR A 139 -7.55 -5.06 9.12
C TYR A 139 -7.78 -3.91 10.10
N GLN A 140 -8.07 -4.21 11.37
CA GLN A 140 -8.28 -3.22 12.42
C GLN A 140 -7.06 -3.10 13.35
N ASP A 141 -6.42 -4.24 13.66
CA ASP A 141 -5.36 -4.33 14.66
C ASP A 141 -3.96 -4.12 14.09
N THR A 142 -3.82 -4.05 12.75
CA THR A 142 -2.55 -3.69 12.09
C THR A 142 -2.72 -2.46 11.18
N PRO A 143 -3.02 -1.28 11.76
CA PRO A 143 -3.21 -0.06 10.99
C PRO A 143 -1.95 0.30 10.20
N THR A 144 -2.14 1.00 9.07
CA THR A 144 -1.00 1.40 8.24
C THR A 144 -0.27 2.56 8.89
N GLU A 145 1.01 2.36 9.22
CA GLU A 145 1.81 3.37 9.90
C GLU A 145 1.93 4.68 9.10
N ILE A 146 1.98 5.80 9.82
CA ILE A 146 2.19 7.17 9.30
C ILE A 146 3.42 7.26 8.40
N LEU A 147 4.40 6.38 8.65
CA LEU A 147 5.56 6.16 7.80
C LEU A 147 5.21 6.00 6.31
N HIS A 148 4.26 5.12 6.00
CA HIS A 148 3.90 4.76 4.63
C HIS A 148 2.77 5.61 4.06
N THR A 149 1.88 6.14 4.91
CA THR A 149 0.72 6.94 4.46
C THR A 149 1.04 8.42 4.29
N VAL A 150 1.95 8.97 5.11
CA VAL A 150 2.24 10.42 5.14
C VAL A 150 3.69 10.72 4.80
N LEU A 151 4.67 10.14 5.50
CA LEU A 151 6.08 10.49 5.35
C LEU A 151 6.65 10.08 3.98
N LEU A 152 6.55 8.79 3.64
CA LEU A 152 7.04 8.23 2.37
C LEU A 152 6.05 8.40 1.20
N SER A 153 4.92 9.05 1.46
CA SER A 153 3.82 9.31 0.54
C SER A 153 3.71 10.82 0.33
N VAL A 154 2.71 11.48 0.91
CA VAL A 154 2.37 12.90 0.73
C VAL A 154 3.61 13.78 0.80
N ILE A 155 4.39 13.66 1.89
CA ILE A 155 5.55 14.53 2.13
C ILE A 155 6.67 14.24 1.14
N LYS A 156 6.99 12.97 0.88
CA LYS A 156 8.03 12.58 -0.08
C LYS A 156 7.74 13.11 -1.49
N TYR A 157 6.52 12.94 -1.98
CA TYR A 157 6.15 13.38 -3.33
C TYR A 157 6.04 14.90 -3.42
N PHE A 158 5.51 15.56 -2.37
CA PHE A 158 5.45 17.02 -2.32
C PHE A 158 6.84 17.65 -2.21
N TRP A 159 7.77 17.01 -1.49
CA TRP A 159 9.20 17.33 -1.52
C TRP A 159 9.79 17.19 -2.92
N GLY A 160 9.53 16.08 -3.62
CA GLY A 160 9.99 15.91 -5.00
C GLY A 160 9.54 17.04 -5.93
N GLN A 161 8.27 17.44 -5.84
CA GLN A 161 7.74 18.59 -6.58
C GLN A 161 8.44 19.91 -6.18
N THR A 162 8.67 20.11 -4.89
CA THR A 162 9.34 21.31 -4.36
C THR A 162 10.78 21.40 -4.86
N VAL A 163 11.53 20.29 -4.79
CA VAL A 163 12.89 20.17 -5.31
C VAL A 163 12.94 20.48 -6.79
N TRP A 164 12.01 19.94 -7.58
CA TRP A 164 11.95 20.21 -9.01
C TRP A 164 11.81 21.71 -9.30
N ILE A 165 10.97 22.42 -8.53
CA ILE A 165 10.82 23.88 -8.64
C ILE A 165 12.12 24.60 -8.26
N LEU A 166 12.73 24.21 -7.13
CA LEU A 166 13.97 24.83 -6.66
C LEU A 166 15.12 24.64 -7.65
N ASP A 167 15.28 23.43 -8.21
CA ASP A 167 16.31 23.12 -9.20
C ASP A 167 16.10 23.90 -10.50
N LYS A 168 14.86 23.89 -11.02
CA LYS A 168 14.52 24.59 -12.27
C LYS A 168 14.81 26.09 -12.20
N ASN A 169 14.66 26.69 -11.01
CA ASN A 169 14.90 28.11 -10.80
C ASN A 169 16.29 28.42 -10.20
N HIS A 170 17.18 27.42 -10.07
CA HIS A 170 18.51 27.57 -9.46
C HIS A 170 18.49 28.09 -8.00
N LEU A 171 17.43 27.79 -7.25
CA LEU A 171 17.21 28.27 -5.88
C LEU A 171 17.61 27.26 -4.79
N LEU A 172 18.13 26.08 -5.16
CA LEU A 172 18.48 25.04 -4.19
C LEU A 172 19.58 25.51 -3.21
N ASN A 173 20.55 26.30 -3.67
CA ASN A 173 21.58 26.86 -2.79
C ASN A 173 21.00 27.82 -1.75
N THR A 174 20.06 28.69 -2.17
CA THR A 174 19.34 29.58 -1.25
C THR A 174 18.53 28.79 -0.22
N PHE A 175 17.85 27.72 -0.66
CA PHE A 175 17.17 26.80 0.25
C PHE A 175 18.12 26.17 1.26
N GLN A 176 19.28 25.67 0.80
CA GLN A 176 20.30 25.06 1.67
C GLN A 176 20.79 26.04 2.74
N MET A 177 21.13 27.27 2.34
CA MET A 177 21.58 28.31 3.28
C MET A 177 20.50 28.63 4.32
N ARG A 178 19.23 28.71 3.91
CA ARG A 178 18.11 28.94 4.85
C ARG A 178 17.94 27.79 5.83
N LEU A 179 17.99 26.55 5.31
CA LEU A 179 17.88 25.35 6.12
C LEU A 179 19.01 25.24 7.14
N GLU A 180 20.22 25.71 6.82
CA GLU A 180 21.34 25.75 7.77
C GLU A 180 21.14 26.84 8.83
N SER A 181 20.54 27.98 8.44
CA SER A 181 20.31 29.14 9.32
C SER A 181 19.10 29.03 10.25
N VAL A 182 18.21 28.06 10.04
CA VAL A 182 16.97 27.96 10.83
C VAL A 182 17.30 27.67 12.29
N ASN A 183 16.57 28.30 13.22
CA ASN A 183 16.70 27.96 14.64
C ASN A 183 16.23 26.50 14.82
N LYS A 184 17.11 25.68 15.41
CA LYS A 184 16.90 24.24 15.64
C LYS A 184 16.35 23.98 17.04
N GLU A 185 16.24 25.00 17.89
CA GLU A 185 15.62 24.90 19.21
C GLU A 185 14.16 24.44 19.09
N GLY A 186 13.78 23.46 19.91
CA GLY A 186 12.45 22.85 19.88
C GLY A 186 12.25 21.77 18.81
N LEU A 187 13.23 21.53 17.91
CA LEU A 187 13.19 20.37 17.02
C LEU A 187 13.74 19.14 17.75
N ASN A 188 12.97 18.05 17.77
CA ASN A 188 13.39 16.76 18.34
C ASN A 188 14.44 16.01 17.47
N SER A 189 15.26 16.72 16.68
CA SER A 189 16.22 16.16 15.73
C SER A 189 17.59 16.84 15.86
N PRO A 190 18.66 16.11 16.20
CA PRO A 190 19.94 16.71 16.57
C PRO A 190 20.65 17.48 15.44
N THR A 191 20.43 17.13 14.17
CA THR A 191 20.88 17.93 13.02
C THR A 191 19.97 17.71 11.80
N LEU A 192 19.59 18.79 11.10
CA LEU A 192 18.87 18.71 9.82
C LEU A 192 19.80 18.35 8.66
N GLY A 193 21.10 18.60 8.79
CA GLY A 193 22.12 18.27 7.78
C GLY A 193 21.79 18.86 6.41
N ALA A 194 21.79 20.19 6.29
CA ALA A 194 21.29 20.88 5.09
C ALA A 194 22.01 20.43 3.81
N GLU A 195 23.34 20.29 3.89
CA GLU A 195 24.16 19.74 2.79
C GLU A 195 23.71 18.32 2.40
N TYR A 196 23.49 17.44 3.38
CA TYR A 196 23.04 16.08 3.12
C TYR A 196 21.66 16.07 2.46
N ILE A 197 20.71 16.86 2.96
CA ILE A 197 19.35 16.95 2.39
C ILE A 197 19.41 17.41 0.94
N CYS A 198 20.23 18.40 0.62
CA CYS A 198 20.34 18.92 -0.74
C CYS A 198 21.10 17.95 -1.66
N ARG A 199 22.18 17.33 -1.18
CA ARG A 199 22.98 16.36 -1.93
C ARG A 199 22.19 15.08 -2.24
N PHE A 200 21.42 14.57 -1.29
CA PHE A 200 20.66 13.32 -1.39
C PHE A 200 19.15 13.56 -1.50
N LYS A 201 18.73 14.68 -2.10
CA LYS A 201 17.33 15.10 -2.22
C LYS A 201 16.36 14.04 -2.79
N GLY A 202 16.84 13.10 -3.59
CA GLY A 202 16.03 11.97 -4.12
C GLY A 202 15.99 10.72 -3.23
N GLY A 203 16.91 10.60 -2.25
CA GLY A 203 17.13 9.41 -1.42
C GLY A 203 16.84 9.62 0.06
N LEU A 204 16.04 10.64 0.41
CA LEU A 204 15.74 10.93 1.80
C LEU A 204 14.87 9.85 2.43
N ILE A 205 15.11 9.60 3.72
CA ILE A 205 14.32 8.71 4.57
C ILE A 205 13.38 9.51 5.47
N SER A 206 12.50 8.79 6.15
CA SER A 206 11.36 9.32 6.90
C SER A 206 11.72 10.34 7.98
N LYS A 207 12.87 10.18 8.65
CA LYS A 207 13.33 11.17 9.63
C LYS A 207 13.57 12.55 8.99
N HIS A 208 14.12 12.59 7.77
CA HIS A 208 14.35 13.86 7.07
C HIS A 208 13.02 14.50 6.66
N PHE A 209 12.06 13.70 6.16
CA PHE A 209 10.74 14.20 5.78
C PHE A 209 9.97 14.75 6.98
N LYS A 210 10.04 14.06 8.13
CA LYS A 210 9.43 14.55 9.37
C LYS A 210 10.00 15.91 9.76
N SER A 211 11.32 16.05 9.78
CA SER A 211 11.95 17.30 10.19
C SER A 211 11.73 18.43 9.16
N LEU A 212 11.79 18.13 7.86
CA LEU A 212 11.49 19.09 6.80
C LEU A 212 10.07 19.65 6.97
N ALA A 213 9.06 18.78 7.12
CA ALA A 213 7.66 19.20 7.21
C ALA A 213 7.39 20.21 8.35
N GLN A 214 8.19 20.22 9.40
CA GLN A 214 8.09 21.17 10.52
C GLN A 214 8.59 22.58 10.16
N VAL A 215 9.56 22.69 9.24
CA VAL A 215 10.26 23.94 8.95
C VAL A 215 10.00 24.49 7.54
N MET A 216 9.50 23.68 6.61
CA MET A 216 9.40 24.02 5.19
C MET A 216 8.77 25.40 4.90
N PRO A 217 7.64 25.81 5.51
CA PRO A 217 7.03 27.11 5.22
C PRO A 217 7.97 28.31 5.43
N TYR A 218 8.85 28.24 6.45
CA TYR A 218 9.82 29.30 6.76
C TYR A 218 10.99 29.34 5.77
N LEU A 219 11.29 28.21 5.12
CA LEU A 219 12.42 28.09 4.20
C LEU A 219 12.07 28.54 2.78
N ILE A 220 10.83 28.30 2.35
CA ILE A 220 10.45 28.40 0.93
C ILE A 220 9.53 29.58 0.59
N TYR A 221 9.15 30.43 1.55
CA TYR A 221 8.06 31.41 1.42
C TYR A 221 8.11 32.32 0.18
N ASN A 222 9.29 32.58 -0.38
CA ASN A 222 9.51 33.33 -1.62
C ASN A 222 10.36 32.57 -2.67
N LEU A 223 10.55 31.26 -2.49
CA LEU A 223 11.29 30.39 -3.43
C LEU A 223 10.37 29.53 -4.32
N VAL A 224 9.08 29.44 -3.97
CA VAL A 224 8.11 28.59 -4.65
C VAL A 224 6.80 29.35 -4.90
N PRO A 225 5.96 28.90 -5.85
CA PRO A 225 4.61 29.44 -6.02
C PRO A 225 3.79 29.37 -4.73
N ARG A 226 2.85 30.32 -4.57
CA ARG A 226 2.02 30.43 -3.37
C ARG A 226 1.28 29.13 -3.02
N SER A 227 0.78 28.42 -4.02
CA SER A 227 0.09 27.13 -3.84
C SER A 227 0.98 26.04 -3.21
N VAL A 228 2.28 26.04 -3.51
CA VAL A 228 3.24 25.08 -2.92
C VAL A 228 3.54 25.45 -1.47
N LEU A 229 3.68 26.74 -1.18
CA LEU A 229 3.82 27.23 0.20
C LEU A 229 2.60 26.88 1.05
N ASP A 230 1.40 27.18 0.55
CA ASP A 230 0.15 26.88 1.26
C ASP A 230 -0.01 25.36 1.49
N GLY A 231 0.37 24.53 0.51
CA GLY A 231 0.42 23.08 0.67
C GLY A 231 1.36 22.62 1.79
N TRP A 232 2.57 23.19 1.87
CA TRP A 232 3.50 22.90 2.98
C TRP A 232 2.99 23.40 4.33
N THR A 233 2.27 24.53 4.37
CA THR A 233 1.62 25.01 5.60
C THR A 233 0.54 24.04 6.07
N VAL A 234 -0.28 23.50 5.16
CA VAL A 234 -1.29 22.48 5.49
C VAL A 234 -0.62 21.18 5.97
N ILE A 235 0.43 20.72 5.28
CA ILE A 235 1.22 19.55 5.70
C ILE A 235 1.81 19.76 7.09
N GLY A 236 2.37 20.94 7.39
CA GLY A 236 2.92 21.26 8.70
C GLY A 236 1.88 21.13 9.81
N LYS A 237 0.67 21.67 9.61
CA LYS A 237 -0.45 21.51 10.54
C LYS A 237 -0.87 20.05 10.71
N LEU A 238 -0.98 19.31 9.60
CA LEU A 238 -1.33 17.88 9.61
C LEU A 238 -0.30 17.06 10.41
N VAL A 239 1.00 17.32 10.23
CA VAL A 239 2.08 16.64 10.96
C VAL A 239 1.99 16.92 12.47
N VAL A 240 1.58 18.10 12.91
CA VAL A 240 1.35 18.34 14.34
C VAL A 240 0.22 17.42 14.86
N LEU A 241 -0.92 17.38 14.17
CA LEU A 241 -2.07 16.55 14.57
C LEU A 241 -1.75 15.04 14.56
N LEU A 242 -0.97 14.58 13.58
CA LEU A 242 -0.56 13.19 13.41
C LEU A 242 0.34 12.66 14.53
N TRP A 243 1.14 13.52 15.14
CA TRP A 243 2.10 13.16 16.19
C TRP A 243 1.60 13.52 17.60
N HIS A 244 0.34 13.90 17.74
CA HIS A 244 -0.34 13.88 19.05
C HIS A 244 -0.58 12.42 19.47
N THR A 245 0.13 11.98 20.51
CA THR A 245 0.07 10.59 21.01
C THR A 245 -0.93 10.40 22.14
N VAL A 246 -1.68 11.44 22.52
CA VAL A 246 -2.65 11.42 23.62
C VAL A 246 -3.99 11.91 23.10
N ILE A 247 -5.02 11.11 23.32
CA ILE A 247 -6.42 11.50 23.16
C ILE A 247 -6.93 11.76 24.58
N GLU A 248 -7.13 13.02 24.94
CA GLU A 248 -7.55 13.40 26.30
C GLU A 248 -8.95 12.89 26.64
N ASN A 249 -9.86 12.88 25.65
CA ASN A 249 -11.21 12.32 25.79
C ASN A 249 -11.50 11.32 24.67
N THR A 250 -11.28 10.04 24.99
CA THR A 250 -11.52 8.93 24.05
C THR A 250 -13.01 8.80 23.69
N GLU A 251 -13.93 9.13 24.60
CA GLU A 251 -15.37 8.98 24.34
C GLU A 251 -15.87 9.95 23.28
N ASP A 252 -15.44 11.22 23.31
CA ASP A 252 -15.79 12.21 22.28
C ASP A 252 -15.31 11.78 20.89
N TYR A 253 -14.14 11.14 20.84
CA TYR A 253 -13.54 10.67 19.58
C TYR A 253 -14.28 9.46 18.99
N LEU A 254 -14.85 8.59 19.84
CA LEU A 254 -15.59 7.40 19.42
C LEU A 254 -17.01 7.72 18.93
N VAL A 255 -17.61 8.82 19.38
CA VAL A 255 -18.94 9.31 18.93
C VAL A 255 -18.87 9.82 17.49
N CYS A 256 -17.75 10.44 17.10
CA CYS A 256 -17.51 10.91 15.75
C CYS A 256 -16.79 9.83 14.93
N ARG A 257 -17.53 8.85 14.38
CA ARG A 257 -17.02 7.78 13.49
C ARG A 257 -16.44 8.28 12.14
N THR A 258 -15.90 9.49 12.08
CA THR A 258 -15.05 9.93 10.96
C THR A 258 -13.62 9.52 11.29
N LEU A 259 -13.33 8.23 11.26
CA LEU A 259 -11.95 7.75 11.32
C LEU A 259 -11.23 8.21 10.06
N ILE A 260 -10.53 9.33 10.17
CA ILE A 260 -9.37 9.64 9.32
C ILE A 260 -8.21 8.90 10.00
N PHE A 261 -7.91 7.69 9.53
CA PHE A 261 -6.57 7.17 9.19
C PHE A 261 -6.71 5.81 8.49
#